data_AF-A0A430DGV8-F1
#
_entry.id   AF-A0A430DGV8-F1
#
_cell.length_a   1.000
_cell.length_b   1.000
_cell.length_c   1.000
_cell.angle_alpha   90.00
_cell.angle_beta   90.00
_cell.angle_gamma   90.00
#
_symmetry.space_group_name_H-M   'P 1'
#
loop_
_entity.id
_entity.type
_entity.pdbx_description
1 polymer ?
#
loop_
_entity_poly.entity_id
_entity_poly.type
_entity_poly.pdbx_seq_one_letter_code
_entity_poly.pdbx_strand_id
1 'polypeptide(L)'
;MKPQALTADSEVALATAVGSDRALAKMPGAGGEVARQEGVTRVTGRDYATSGGTVPASEIYFVRGAKPDGDGVWLGEADKVAWIDPATGYECIMMRDNPEGFLSGYVGVPGSHPLFGWDHDAIPPDLGIEVHGGLTYSRVCQEGPSPQRTILYEARRICHVLPLKHATDHRPHPDQWWFGFSCDHVYDVVPGRRRERQRFMGAETSAEYRDDGYVVREVLNLARQLRAIADGRSVPAREGPPLPAVGLDPQRGG
;
A
#
# COMPACT_ATOMS: atom_id res chain seq x y z
N MET A 1 -4.72 -17.06 -19.14
CA MET A 1 -6.15 -16.68 -19.07
C MET A 1 -6.28 -15.34 -19.77
N LYS A 2 -7.10 -15.22 -20.82
CA LYS A 2 -7.17 -13.98 -21.63
C LYS A 2 -7.92 -12.89 -20.85
N PRO A 3 -7.46 -11.62 -20.85
CA PRO A 3 -8.20 -10.50 -20.27
C PRO A 3 -9.56 -10.34 -20.97
N GLN A 4 -10.61 -10.06 -20.22
CA GLN A 4 -11.94 -9.79 -20.75
C GLN A 4 -12.28 -8.32 -20.48
N ALA A 5 -12.51 -7.54 -21.54
CA ALA A 5 -12.91 -6.15 -21.45
C ALA A 5 -14.36 -6.02 -20.96
N LEU A 6 -14.62 -5.07 -20.07
CA LEU A 6 -15.92 -4.86 -19.44
C LEU A 6 -16.79 -3.83 -20.22
N THR A 7 -18.05 -4.18 -20.55
CA THR A 7 -19.11 -3.30 -21.15
C THR A 7 -20.20 -3.02 -20.11
N ALA A 8 -21.06 -1.99 -20.24
CA ALA A 8 -22.02 -1.45 -19.25
C ALA A 8 -22.83 -2.43 -18.34
N ASP A 9 -22.96 -3.72 -18.69
CA ASP A 9 -23.18 -4.84 -17.74
C ASP A 9 -22.00 -5.06 -16.75
N SER A 10 -21.04 -4.12 -16.74
CA SER A 10 -19.69 -4.19 -16.20
C SER A 10 -19.65 -3.94 -14.72
N GLU A 11 -20.50 -3.04 -14.22
CA GLU A 11 -20.51 -2.67 -12.81
C GLU A 11 -21.04 -3.82 -11.96
N VAL A 12 -22.13 -4.47 -12.41
CA VAL A 12 -22.67 -5.68 -11.75
C VAL A 12 -21.68 -6.84 -11.84
N ALA A 13 -21.03 -7.02 -12.99
CA ALA A 13 -20.00 -8.04 -13.16
C ALA A 13 -18.75 -7.78 -12.30
N LEU A 14 -18.36 -6.51 -12.13
CA LEU A 14 -17.25 -6.08 -11.29
C LEU A 14 -17.58 -6.22 -9.80
N ALA A 15 -18.77 -5.79 -9.37
CA ALA A 15 -19.28 -5.98 -8.01
C ALA A 15 -19.29 -7.47 -7.62
N THR A 16 -19.78 -8.31 -8.53
CA THR A 16 -19.77 -9.77 -8.38
C THR A 16 -18.34 -10.31 -8.35
N ALA A 17 -17.40 -9.69 -9.07
CA ALA A 17 -16.00 -10.10 -9.12
C ALA A 17 -15.22 -9.84 -7.85
N VAL A 18 -15.43 -8.66 -7.26
CA VAL A 18 -14.79 -8.27 -6.00
C VAL A 18 -15.57 -8.78 -4.79
N GLY A 19 -16.83 -9.17 -4.97
CA GLY A 19 -17.69 -9.76 -3.95
C GLY A 19 -18.16 -8.77 -2.89
N SER A 20 -18.14 -7.47 -3.18
CA SER A 20 -18.47 -6.40 -2.22
C SER A 20 -18.86 -5.10 -2.93
N ASP A 21 -20.08 -4.62 -2.70
CA ASP A 21 -20.51 -3.29 -3.16
C ASP A 21 -19.69 -2.16 -2.52
N ARG A 22 -19.22 -2.38 -1.29
CA ARG A 22 -18.32 -1.44 -0.61
C ARG A 22 -16.97 -1.35 -1.32
N ALA A 23 -16.48 -2.45 -1.90
CA ALA A 23 -15.26 -2.46 -2.70
C ALA A 23 -15.47 -1.81 -4.06
N LEU A 24 -16.63 -2.00 -4.69
CA LEU A 24 -16.97 -1.29 -5.92
C LEU A 24 -16.96 0.23 -5.73
N ALA A 25 -17.50 0.71 -4.60
CA ALA A 25 -17.51 2.14 -4.26
C ALA A 25 -16.10 2.75 -4.14
N LYS A 26 -15.06 1.93 -3.93
CA LYS A 26 -13.66 2.36 -3.92
C LYS A 26 -13.04 2.49 -5.31
N MET A 27 -13.74 2.10 -6.38
CA MET A 27 -13.19 2.05 -7.75
C MET A 27 -13.98 2.95 -8.72
N PRO A 28 -13.93 4.29 -8.55
CA PRO A 28 -14.66 5.21 -9.40
C PRO A 28 -14.23 5.10 -10.87
N GLY A 29 -15.11 5.59 -11.76
CA GLY A 29 -14.93 5.54 -13.21
C GLY A 29 -15.86 4.54 -13.88
N ALA A 30 -15.57 4.22 -15.14
CA ALA A 30 -16.28 3.20 -15.91
C ALA A 30 -15.25 2.36 -16.68
N GLY A 31 -15.58 1.10 -16.97
CA GLY A 31 -14.69 0.18 -17.70
C GLY A 31 -13.72 -0.60 -16.80
N GLY A 32 -12.46 -0.71 -17.23
CA GLY A 32 -11.43 -1.52 -16.56
C GLY A 32 -11.42 -2.99 -17.00
N GLU A 33 -10.39 -3.71 -16.55
CA GLU A 33 -10.22 -5.14 -16.80
C GLU A 33 -10.17 -5.90 -15.47
N VAL A 34 -10.73 -7.11 -15.46
CA VAL A 34 -10.72 -7.99 -14.28
C VAL A 34 -10.04 -9.30 -14.64
N ALA A 35 -9.11 -9.72 -13.79
CA ALA A 35 -8.50 -11.03 -13.86
C ALA A 35 -8.62 -11.73 -12.50
N ARG A 36 -8.92 -13.04 -12.51
CA ARG A 36 -9.09 -13.83 -11.28
C ARG A 36 -8.19 -15.05 -11.29
N GLN A 37 -7.59 -15.35 -10.15
CA GLN A 37 -6.83 -16.57 -9.94
C GLN A 37 -6.87 -16.96 -8.46
N GLU A 38 -7.24 -18.20 -8.15
CA GLU A 38 -7.09 -18.80 -6.82
C GLU A 38 -7.60 -17.92 -5.66
N GLY A 39 -8.79 -17.31 -5.84
CA GLY A 39 -9.39 -16.43 -4.82
C GLY A 39 -8.84 -15.00 -4.79
N VAL A 40 -7.96 -14.64 -5.71
CA VAL A 40 -7.50 -13.27 -5.92
C VAL A 40 -8.18 -12.67 -7.14
N THR A 41 -8.71 -11.46 -6.97
CA THR A 41 -9.26 -10.63 -8.04
C THR A 41 -8.35 -9.42 -8.22
N ARG A 42 -7.83 -9.23 -9.43
CA ARG A 42 -7.11 -8.02 -9.86
C ARG A 42 -8.00 -7.20 -10.77
N VAL A 43 -8.06 -5.90 -10.52
CA VAL A 43 -8.72 -4.88 -11.33
C VAL A 43 -7.68 -3.88 -11.85
N THR A 44 -7.76 -3.52 -13.13
CA THR A 44 -6.94 -2.46 -13.75
C THR A 44 -7.82 -1.48 -14.51
N GLY A 45 -7.30 -0.29 -14.82
CA GLY A 45 -8.05 0.75 -15.56
C GLY A 45 -9.16 1.41 -14.75
N ARG A 46 -9.02 1.41 -13.41
CA ARG A 46 -9.88 2.12 -12.46
C ARG A 46 -8.99 2.90 -11.51
N ASP A 47 -9.45 4.08 -11.11
CA ASP A 47 -8.84 4.79 -10.01
C ASP A 47 -9.23 4.14 -8.67
N TYR A 48 -8.53 4.50 -7.59
CA TYR A 48 -8.87 4.06 -6.24
C TYR A 48 -9.24 5.24 -5.35
N ALA A 49 -10.47 5.26 -4.85
CA ALA A 49 -11.00 6.29 -3.98
C ALA A 49 -10.82 5.94 -2.50
N THR A 50 -10.36 6.90 -1.72
CA THR A 50 -10.24 6.83 -0.26
C THR A 50 -11.00 7.99 0.39
N SER A 51 -11.05 8.01 1.73
CA SER A 51 -11.57 9.17 2.47
C SER A 51 -10.75 10.45 2.24
N GLY A 52 -9.47 10.33 1.85
CA GLY A 52 -8.55 11.44 1.62
C GLY A 52 -8.45 11.90 0.15
N GLY A 53 -9.15 11.24 -0.78
CA GLY A 53 -9.09 11.53 -2.21
C GLY A 53 -8.86 10.30 -3.07
N THR A 54 -8.58 10.51 -4.35
CA THR A 54 -8.48 9.46 -5.37
C THR A 54 -7.05 9.36 -5.91
N VAL A 55 -6.53 8.14 -6.02
CA VAL A 55 -5.23 7.86 -6.67
C VAL A 55 -5.43 7.14 -8.01
N PRO A 56 -4.59 7.43 -9.02
CA PRO A 56 -4.66 6.81 -10.34
C PRO A 56 -4.08 5.39 -10.28
N ALA A 57 -4.88 4.44 -9.80
CA ALA A 57 -4.41 3.09 -9.56
C ALA A 57 -4.05 2.36 -10.86
N SER A 58 -2.83 1.83 -10.90
CA SER A 58 -2.36 0.95 -11.96
C SER A 58 -2.98 -0.44 -11.80
N GLU A 59 -2.99 -0.96 -10.57
CA GLU A 59 -3.55 -2.27 -10.23
C GLU A 59 -4.19 -2.23 -8.83
N ILE A 60 -5.35 -2.88 -8.70
CA ILE A 60 -6.11 -3.01 -7.45
C ILE A 60 -6.37 -4.50 -7.22
N TYR A 61 -6.05 -5.00 -6.04
CA TYR A 61 -6.18 -6.41 -5.69
C TYR A 61 -7.11 -6.62 -4.51
N PHE A 62 -7.97 -7.63 -4.63
CA PHE A 62 -8.81 -8.17 -3.56
C PHE A 62 -8.50 -9.65 -3.40
N VAL A 63 -8.20 -10.07 -2.17
CA VAL A 63 -7.79 -11.43 -1.82
C VAL A 63 -8.84 -12.02 -0.89
N ARG A 64 -9.50 -13.09 -1.35
CA ARG A 64 -10.50 -13.80 -0.56
C ARG A 64 -9.89 -14.31 0.74
N GLY A 65 -10.48 -13.91 1.88
CA GLY A 65 -10.04 -14.33 3.21
C GLY A 65 -8.82 -13.57 3.75
N ALA A 66 -8.30 -12.56 3.05
CA ALA A 66 -7.25 -11.69 3.60
C ALA A 66 -7.81 -10.63 4.57
N LYS A 67 -9.11 -10.36 4.47
CA LYS A 67 -9.76 -9.36 5.30
C LYS A 67 -9.98 -9.89 6.71
N PRO A 68 -9.83 -9.03 7.73
CA PRO A 68 -10.19 -9.40 9.10
C PRO A 68 -11.64 -9.83 9.25
N ASP A 69 -11.88 -10.72 10.22
CA ASP A 69 -13.23 -11.15 10.57
C ASP A 69 -14.04 -10.03 11.22
N GLY A 70 -15.36 -10.04 10.96
CA GLY A 70 -16.32 -9.09 11.52
C GLY A 70 -16.57 -7.84 10.66
N ASP A 71 -17.51 -7.03 11.11
CA ASP A 71 -17.88 -5.80 10.42
C ASP A 71 -16.86 -4.68 10.69
N GLY A 72 -16.34 -4.08 9.62
CA GLY A 72 -15.44 -2.94 9.68
C GLY A 72 -15.25 -2.25 8.34
N VAL A 73 -14.52 -1.13 8.35
CA VAL A 73 -14.22 -0.34 7.14
C VAL A 73 -13.39 -1.13 6.12
N TRP A 74 -12.56 -2.08 6.61
CA TRP A 74 -11.73 -2.97 5.80
C TRP A 74 -12.49 -3.85 4.79
N LEU A 75 -13.80 -4.04 4.98
CA LEU A 75 -14.66 -4.77 4.05
C LEU A 75 -14.81 -4.09 2.67
N GLY A 76 -14.61 -2.78 2.60
CA GLY A 76 -14.59 -2.04 1.34
C GLY A 76 -13.18 -1.87 0.76
N GLU A 77 -12.16 -1.86 1.60
CA GLU A 77 -10.80 -1.54 1.17
C GLU A 77 -10.22 -2.60 0.21
N ALA A 78 -9.28 -2.22 -0.64
CA ALA A 78 -8.46 -3.19 -1.35
C ALA A 78 -7.45 -3.87 -0.40
N ASP A 79 -6.88 -4.99 -0.84
CA ASP A 79 -5.80 -5.69 -0.12
C ASP A 79 -4.43 -5.34 -0.70
N LYS A 80 -4.38 -4.84 -1.93
CA LYS A 80 -3.24 -4.11 -2.49
C LYS A 80 -3.71 -3.09 -3.51
N VAL A 81 -3.12 -1.90 -3.49
CA VAL A 81 -3.27 -0.88 -4.54
C VAL A 81 -1.88 -0.44 -4.92
N ALA A 82 -1.59 -0.41 -6.21
CA ALA A 82 -0.32 0.07 -6.74
C ALA A 82 -0.57 1.20 -7.74
N TRP A 83 0.22 2.27 -7.65
CA TRP A 83 0.11 3.44 -8.51
C TRP A 83 1.45 4.15 -8.67
N ILE A 84 1.54 5.05 -9.64
CA ILE A 84 2.63 6.03 -9.72
C ILE A 84 2.08 7.34 -9.17
N ASP A 85 2.71 7.88 -8.13
CA ASP A 85 2.31 9.18 -7.58
C ASP A 85 2.57 10.28 -8.63
N PRO A 86 1.53 10.98 -9.12
CA PRO A 86 1.71 11.97 -10.18
C PRO A 86 2.60 13.15 -9.78
N ALA A 87 2.68 13.48 -8.49
CA ALA A 87 3.45 14.63 -8.01
C ALA A 87 4.96 14.35 -8.01
N THR A 88 5.36 13.12 -7.68
CA THR A 88 6.78 12.77 -7.50
C THR A 88 7.33 11.89 -8.63
N GLY A 89 6.44 11.18 -9.33
CA GLY A 89 6.77 10.13 -10.29
C GLY A 89 7.20 8.81 -9.66
N TYR A 90 7.05 8.66 -8.34
CA TYR A 90 7.48 7.45 -7.63
C TYR A 90 6.40 6.38 -7.58
N GLU A 91 6.84 5.13 -7.68
CA GLU A 91 5.96 3.99 -7.50
C GLU A 91 5.53 3.88 -6.04
N CYS A 92 4.23 3.66 -5.84
CA CYS A 92 3.59 3.66 -4.54
C CYS A 92 2.73 2.41 -4.39
N ILE A 93 2.72 1.83 -3.19
CA ILE A 93 1.91 0.67 -2.86
C ILE A 93 1.24 0.90 -1.49
N MET A 94 -0.05 0.60 -1.42
CA MET A 94 -0.74 0.26 -0.19
C MET A 94 -0.97 -1.25 -0.20
N MET A 95 -0.66 -1.95 0.88
CA MET A 95 -0.85 -3.41 0.95
C MET A 95 -1.34 -3.84 2.33
N ARG A 96 -2.19 -4.86 2.37
CA ARG A 96 -2.64 -5.50 3.60
C ARG A 96 -1.65 -6.59 4.02
N ASP A 97 -1.11 -6.44 5.21
CA ASP A 97 -0.29 -7.46 5.84
C ASP A 97 -1.18 -8.59 6.37
N ASN A 98 -0.77 -9.81 6.08
CA ASN A 98 -1.48 -11.03 6.46
C ASN A 98 -0.57 -11.90 7.33
N PRO A 99 -1.12 -12.58 8.36
CA PRO A 99 -2.54 -12.73 8.69
C PRO A 99 -3.16 -11.60 9.56
N GLU A 100 -2.40 -10.60 9.99
CA GLU A 100 -2.82 -9.65 11.03
C GLU A 100 -3.82 -8.59 10.53
N GLY A 101 -3.89 -8.35 9.22
CA GLY A 101 -4.94 -7.58 8.57
C GLY A 101 -4.83 -6.05 8.64
N PHE A 102 -3.71 -5.53 9.16
CA PHE A 102 -3.38 -4.11 9.09
C PHE A 102 -2.88 -3.71 7.69
N LEU A 103 -2.86 -2.42 7.40
CA LEU A 103 -2.35 -1.88 6.15
C LEU A 103 -0.93 -1.32 6.32
N SER A 104 -0.13 -1.43 5.26
CA SER A 104 1.22 -0.87 5.16
C SER A 104 1.35 -0.07 3.87
N GLY A 105 2.27 0.88 3.89
CA GLY A 105 2.54 1.77 2.77
C GLY A 105 3.99 1.67 2.32
N TYR A 106 4.22 1.75 1.01
CA TYR A 106 5.54 1.64 0.41
C TYR A 106 5.72 2.63 -0.73
N VAL A 107 6.94 3.16 -0.86
CA VAL A 107 7.39 4.03 -1.95
C VAL A 107 8.69 3.48 -2.52
N GLY A 108 8.69 3.25 -3.82
CA GLY A 108 9.87 2.88 -4.57
C GLY A 108 10.65 4.12 -5.00
N VAL A 109 11.96 4.13 -4.74
CA VAL A 109 12.91 5.10 -5.30
C VAL A 109 13.86 4.47 -6.33
N PRO A 110 14.21 5.19 -7.42
CA PRO A 110 15.08 4.65 -8.46
C PRO A 110 16.54 4.56 -8.01
N GLY A 111 17.37 3.83 -8.76
CA GLY A 111 18.82 3.67 -8.53
C GLY A 111 19.61 4.98 -8.45
N SER A 112 19.10 6.07 -9.02
CA SER A 112 19.70 7.40 -8.94
C SER A 112 19.37 8.15 -7.64
N HIS A 113 18.49 7.63 -6.79
CA HIS A 113 18.09 8.28 -5.55
C HIS A 113 19.22 8.25 -4.51
N PRO A 114 19.49 9.34 -3.76
CA PRO A 114 20.58 9.39 -2.77
C PRO A 114 20.49 8.32 -1.68
N LEU A 115 19.27 7.94 -1.30
CA LEU A 115 18.99 6.88 -0.31
C LEU A 115 18.83 5.48 -0.93
N PHE A 116 19.11 5.30 -2.22
CA PHE A 116 19.05 3.97 -2.82
C PHE A 116 20.00 3.00 -2.09
N GLY A 117 19.49 1.84 -1.68
CA GLY A 117 20.28 0.82 -0.98
C GLY A 117 20.46 1.05 0.52
N TRP A 118 19.90 2.13 1.07
CA TRP A 118 19.96 2.39 2.51
C TRP A 118 18.94 1.56 3.26
N ASP A 119 19.38 0.88 4.31
CA ASP A 119 18.45 0.30 5.27
C ASP A 119 17.71 1.41 6.03
N HIS A 120 16.42 1.18 6.31
CA HIS A 120 15.52 2.18 6.87
C HIS A 120 15.92 2.62 8.28
N ASP A 121 16.54 1.72 9.05
CA ASP A 121 17.08 1.97 10.38
C ASP A 121 18.43 2.72 10.34
N ALA A 122 19.11 2.72 9.20
CA ALA A 122 20.33 3.49 8.96
C ALA A 122 20.06 4.92 8.46
N ILE A 123 18.80 5.26 8.15
CA ILE A 123 18.44 6.63 7.76
C ILE A 123 18.42 7.51 9.02
N PRO A 124 19.25 8.56 9.07
CA PRO A 124 19.37 9.34 10.28
C PRO A 124 18.12 10.23 10.47
N PRO A 125 17.60 10.37 11.71
CA PRO A 125 16.37 11.12 11.97
C PRO A 125 16.44 12.61 11.58
N ASP A 126 17.64 13.19 11.54
CA ASP A 126 17.89 14.58 11.14
C ASP A 126 17.63 14.87 9.66
N LEU A 127 17.52 13.81 8.84
CA LEU A 127 17.04 13.92 7.46
C LEU A 127 15.57 14.37 7.40
N GLY A 128 14.83 14.27 8.51
CA GLY A 128 13.49 14.83 8.65
C GLY A 128 12.39 13.99 8.00
N ILE A 129 12.65 12.72 7.70
CA ILE A 129 11.59 11.81 7.21
C ILE A 129 10.62 11.51 8.36
N GLU A 130 9.36 11.86 8.17
CA GLU A 130 8.29 11.70 9.15
C GLU A 130 7.08 11.01 8.50
N VAL A 131 6.82 9.78 8.92
CA VAL A 131 5.69 8.94 8.52
C VAL A 131 5.16 8.16 9.73
N HIS A 132 4.00 7.52 9.61
CA HIS A 132 3.39 6.69 10.65
C HIS A 132 4.37 5.70 11.30
N GLY A 133 4.75 5.97 12.55
CA GLY A 133 5.70 5.18 13.32
C GLY A 133 7.14 5.18 12.80
N GLY A 134 7.43 5.96 11.76
CA GLY A 134 8.71 5.96 11.06
C GLY A 134 8.81 4.89 9.98
N LEU A 135 9.97 4.84 9.33
CA LEU A 135 10.25 3.79 8.35
C LEU A 135 10.46 2.45 9.08
N THR A 136 9.81 1.40 8.57
CA THR A 136 9.93 0.01 9.09
C THR A 136 10.32 -0.98 8.00
N TYR A 137 10.58 -0.48 6.78
CA TYR A 137 10.93 -1.31 5.63
C TYR A 137 11.88 -0.60 4.67
N SER A 138 12.86 -1.35 4.17
CA SER A 138 13.84 -0.95 3.14
C SER A 138 14.40 -2.18 2.44
N ARG A 139 14.01 -2.47 1.19
CA ARG A 139 14.62 -3.57 0.41
C ARG A 139 14.54 -3.32 -1.09
N VAL A 140 15.37 -4.02 -1.87
CA VAL A 140 15.16 -4.18 -3.32
C VAL A 140 13.81 -4.86 -3.60
N CYS A 141 13.26 -4.64 -4.80
CA CYS A 141 12.12 -5.43 -5.29
C CYS A 141 12.41 -6.93 -5.07
N GLN A 142 11.44 -7.66 -4.51
CA GLN A 142 11.54 -9.11 -4.33
C GLN A 142 11.51 -9.83 -5.69
N GLU A 143 12.64 -9.86 -6.40
CA GLU A 143 12.87 -10.77 -7.51
C GLU A 143 13.18 -12.17 -6.96
N GLY A 144 12.12 -12.91 -6.62
CA GLY A 144 12.23 -14.36 -6.50
C GLY A 144 12.21 -14.99 -7.91
N PRO A 145 13.04 -16.01 -8.20
CA PRO A 145 13.03 -16.72 -9.47
C PRO A 145 11.73 -17.52 -9.59
N SER A 146 10.66 -16.89 -10.06
CA SER A 146 9.49 -17.59 -10.57
C SER A 146 9.24 -17.09 -11.97
N PRO A 147 9.45 -17.92 -13.01
CA PRO A 147 9.16 -17.57 -14.40
C PRO A 147 7.66 -17.37 -14.66
N GLN A 148 6.79 -17.54 -13.66
CA GLN A 148 5.38 -17.19 -13.75
C GLN A 148 5.01 -16.14 -12.68
N ARG A 149 4.92 -14.88 -13.10
CA ARG A 149 4.21 -13.83 -12.35
C ARG A 149 2.71 -14.13 -12.39
N THR A 150 2.22 -14.78 -11.35
CA THR A 150 0.79 -15.07 -11.18
C THR A 150 0.12 -13.93 -10.41
N ILE A 151 -1.18 -13.74 -10.64
CA ILE A 151 -1.98 -12.74 -9.92
C ILE A 151 -1.92 -12.99 -8.40
N LEU A 152 -1.87 -14.27 -8.00
CA LEU A 152 -1.75 -14.69 -6.61
C LEU A 152 -0.48 -14.16 -5.93
N TYR A 153 0.68 -14.25 -6.58
CA TYR A 153 1.94 -13.77 -6.01
C TYR A 153 2.03 -12.25 -6.04
N GLU A 154 1.59 -11.60 -7.12
CA GLU A 154 1.66 -10.14 -7.25
C GLU A 154 0.77 -9.43 -6.22
N ALA A 155 -0.35 -10.03 -5.80
CA ALA A 155 -1.19 -9.47 -4.74
C ALA A 155 -0.49 -9.34 -3.38
N ARG A 156 0.65 -10.01 -3.16
CA ARG A 156 1.38 -10.05 -1.87
C ARG A 156 2.82 -9.55 -1.94
N ARG A 157 3.29 -9.13 -3.10
CA ARG A 157 4.67 -8.65 -3.29
C ARG A 157 4.75 -7.13 -3.19
N ILE A 158 5.80 -6.64 -2.55
CA ILE A 158 6.21 -5.23 -2.59
C ILE A 158 7.02 -5.03 -3.87
N CYS A 159 6.30 -5.07 -4.99
CA CYS A 159 6.72 -4.76 -6.35
C CYS A 159 5.46 -4.80 -7.22
N HIS A 160 5.37 -3.99 -8.26
CA HIS A 160 4.37 -4.16 -9.31
C HIS A 160 5.04 -3.83 -10.63
N VAL A 161 4.96 -4.73 -11.60
CA VAL A 161 5.45 -4.44 -12.94
C VAL A 161 4.22 -4.14 -13.77
N LEU A 162 4.17 -2.92 -14.33
CA LEU A 162 3.12 -2.54 -15.26
C LEU A 162 2.95 -3.62 -16.34
N PRO A 163 1.72 -3.90 -16.81
CA PRO A 163 1.49 -4.92 -17.81
C PRO A 163 2.36 -4.63 -19.05
N LEU A 164 3.22 -5.59 -19.37
CA LEU A 164 4.10 -5.58 -20.54
C LEU A 164 3.24 -5.41 -21.79
N LYS A 165 3.35 -4.28 -22.49
CA LYS A 165 2.75 -4.13 -23.83
C LYS A 165 3.50 -4.98 -24.85
N HIS A 166 4.81 -5.17 -24.66
CA HIS A 166 5.66 -6.04 -25.47
C HIS A 166 6.63 -6.85 -24.60
N ALA A 167 7.06 -8.02 -25.08
CA ALA A 167 8.04 -8.87 -24.41
C ALA A 167 9.41 -8.18 -24.17
N THR A 168 9.71 -7.11 -24.91
CA THR A 168 10.91 -6.25 -24.76
C THR A 168 10.70 -5.07 -23.81
N ASP A 169 9.47 -4.80 -23.38
CA ASP A 169 9.17 -3.75 -22.39
C ASP A 169 9.47 -4.24 -20.96
N HIS A 170 9.97 -5.47 -20.83
CA HIS A 170 10.55 -5.97 -19.60
C HIS A 170 11.84 -5.21 -19.34
N ARG A 171 11.73 -4.07 -18.66
CA ARG A 171 12.75 -3.73 -17.69
C ARG A 171 12.50 -4.63 -16.49
N PRO A 172 13.36 -5.61 -16.19
CA PRO A 172 13.60 -5.84 -14.78
C PRO A 172 13.96 -4.45 -14.23
N HIS A 173 13.30 -4.01 -13.17
CA HIS A 173 13.78 -2.87 -12.40
C HIS A 173 14.60 -3.46 -11.24
N PRO A 174 15.83 -3.96 -11.48
CA PRO A 174 16.75 -4.27 -10.40
C PRO A 174 17.17 -2.98 -9.66
N ASP A 175 16.79 -1.82 -10.21
CA ASP A 175 17.14 -0.49 -9.75
C ASP A 175 16.05 0.16 -8.88
N GLN A 176 15.09 -0.60 -8.33
CA GLN A 176 14.08 -0.03 -7.43
C GLN A 176 14.32 -0.46 -5.98
N TRP A 177 14.52 0.54 -5.11
CA TRP A 177 14.63 0.37 -3.66
C TRP A 177 13.35 0.87 -2.99
N TRP A 178 12.72 0.03 -2.19
CA TRP A 178 11.43 0.32 -1.57
C TRP A 178 11.60 0.71 -0.12
N PHE A 179 11.12 1.89 0.25
CA PHE A 179 10.93 2.30 1.64
C PHE A 179 9.47 2.11 2.05
N GLY A 180 9.22 1.81 3.31
CA GLY A 180 7.84 1.68 3.79
C GLY A 180 7.68 1.79 5.29
N PHE A 181 6.42 1.78 5.70
CA PHE A 181 5.95 1.83 7.08
C PHE A 181 4.77 0.86 7.25
N SER A 182 4.53 0.44 8.48
CA SER A 182 3.46 -0.52 8.84
C SER A 182 2.48 0.07 9.83
N CYS A 183 1.18 -0.18 9.68
CA CYS A 183 0.18 0.23 10.70
C CYS A 183 0.02 -0.83 11.80
N ASP A 184 1.15 -1.25 12.38
CA ASP A 184 1.22 -2.19 13.50
C ASP A 184 2.07 -1.64 14.65
N HIS A 185 1.63 -0.51 15.19
CA HIS A 185 2.22 0.09 16.38
C HIS A 185 1.30 -0.06 17.59
N VAL A 186 1.81 0.26 18.78
CA VAL A 186 1.08 0.17 20.07
C VAL A 186 -0.23 0.99 20.10
N TYR A 187 -0.32 2.01 19.23
CA TYR A 187 -1.45 2.91 19.07
C TYR A 187 -2.29 2.59 17.83
N ASP A 188 -2.08 1.42 17.21
CA ASP A 188 -2.88 0.94 16.10
C ASP A 188 -3.80 -0.21 16.55
N VAL A 189 -5.06 -0.14 16.10
CA VAL A 189 -5.94 -1.31 16.13
C VAL A 189 -5.54 -2.22 14.97
N VAL A 190 -5.01 -3.40 15.29
CA VAL A 190 -4.60 -4.41 14.30
C VAL A 190 -5.62 -5.54 14.26
N PRO A 191 -6.57 -5.56 13.32
CA PRO A 191 -7.81 -6.33 13.45
C PRO A 191 -7.66 -7.83 13.76
N GLY A 192 -6.62 -8.50 13.24
CA GLY A 192 -6.35 -9.92 13.48
C GLY A 192 -5.82 -10.25 14.88
N ARG A 193 -5.43 -9.25 15.69
CA ARG A 193 -4.99 -9.48 17.08
C ARG A 193 -6.19 -9.72 18.01
N ARG A 194 -6.03 -10.64 18.98
CA ARG A 194 -7.08 -10.95 19.96
C ARG A 194 -7.61 -9.68 20.66
N ARG A 195 -8.94 -9.53 20.69
CA ARG A 195 -9.66 -8.38 21.27
C ARG A 195 -9.25 -8.02 22.70
N GLU A 196 -8.89 -9.00 23.53
CA GLU A 196 -8.45 -8.76 24.92
C GLU A 196 -7.14 -7.97 24.99
N ARG A 197 -6.16 -8.30 24.14
CA ARG A 197 -4.86 -7.63 24.08
C ARG A 197 -4.98 -6.21 23.51
N GLN A 198 -5.87 -6.02 22.52
CA GLN A 198 -6.18 -4.70 21.98
C GLN A 198 -6.95 -3.81 22.96
N ARG A 199 -7.90 -4.35 23.72
CA ARG A 199 -8.67 -3.57 24.70
C ARG A 199 -7.80 -3.08 25.85
N PHE A 200 -6.88 -3.91 26.31
CA PHE A 200 -5.97 -3.56 27.40
C PHE A 200 -5.05 -2.40 27.01
N MET A 201 -4.40 -2.46 25.84
CA MET A 201 -3.52 -1.36 25.39
C MET A 201 -4.30 -0.18 24.77
N GLY A 202 -5.37 -0.45 24.03
CA GLY A 202 -6.09 0.58 23.27
C GLY A 202 -6.87 1.58 24.11
N ALA A 203 -7.31 1.20 25.32
CA ALA A 203 -7.93 2.13 26.27
C ALA A 203 -6.92 3.15 26.83
N GLU A 204 -5.64 2.78 26.90
CA GLU A 204 -4.56 3.64 27.40
C GLU A 204 -3.89 4.44 26.26
N THR A 205 -3.88 3.92 25.03
CA THR A 205 -3.21 4.54 23.88
C THR A 205 -4.13 5.27 22.91
N SER A 206 -5.45 5.25 23.14
CA SER A 206 -6.44 5.77 22.17
C SER A 206 -6.25 5.15 20.79
N ALA A 207 -5.97 3.84 20.75
CA ALA A 207 -5.64 3.14 19.51
C ALA A 207 -6.78 3.19 18.49
N GLU A 208 -6.42 3.41 17.22
CA GLU A 208 -7.38 3.45 16.10
C GLU A 208 -6.92 2.61 14.92
N TYR A 209 -7.87 2.16 14.11
CA TYR A 209 -7.55 1.46 12.87
C TYR A 209 -7.08 2.47 11.82
N ARG A 210 -5.94 2.20 11.20
CA ARG A 210 -5.43 3.01 10.08
C ARG A 210 -6.04 2.51 8.78
N ASP A 211 -7.08 3.21 8.34
CA ASP A 211 -7.82 2.90 7.11
C ASP A 211 -7.01 3.22 5.85
N ASP A 212 -7.56 2.84 4.70
CA ASP A 212 -6.91 3.08 3.41
C ASP A 212 -6.63 4.56 3.11
N GLY A 213 -7.50 5.48 3.54
CA GLY A 213 -7.28 6.92 3.37
C GLY A 213 -6.12 7.45 4.21
N TYR A 214 -5.98 6.95 5.44
CA TYR A 214 -4.82 7.22 6.26
C TYR A 214 -3.53 6.74 5.59
N VAL A 215 -3.49 5.47 5.17
CA VAL A 215 -2.27 4.87 4.61
C VAL A 215 -1.89 5.51 3.28
N VAL A 216 -2.85 5.77 2.38
CA VAL A 216 -2.57 6.45 1.11
C VAL A 216 -1.97 7.84 1.35
N ARG A 217 -2.50 8.62 2.30
CA ARG A 217 -1.93 9.93 2.64
C ARG A 217 -0.50 9.81 3.17
N GLU A 218 -0.22 8.84 4.04
CA GLU A 218 1.14 8.60 4.54
C GLU A 218 2.11 8.17 3.44
N VAL A 219 1.66 7.38 2.46
CA VAL A 219 2.44 7.04 1.27
C VAL A 219 2.75 8.29 0.43
N LEU A 220 1.76 9.18 0.23
CA LEU A 220 1.98 10.45 -0.48
C LEU A 220 2.90 11.39 0.28
N ASN A 221 2.81 11.43 1.62
CA ASN A 221 3.77 12.15 2.47
C ASN A 221 5.19 11.61 2.24
N LEU A 222 5.38 10.30 2.35
CA LEU A 222 6.67 9.65 2.15
C LEU A 222 7.24 9.94 0.76
N ALA A 223 6.42 9.82 -0.29
CA ALA A 223 6.85 10.07 -1.66
C ALA A 223 7.36 11.51 -1.86
N ARG A 224 6.64 12.51 -1.30
CA ARG A 224 7.06 13.91 -1.37
C ARG A 224 8.36 14.17 -0.61
N GLN A 225 8.52 13.54 0.55
CA GLN A 225 9.72 13.67 1.37
C GLN A 225 10.95 13.07 0.67
N LEU A 226 10.84 11.84 0.18
CA LEU A 226 11.89 11.18 -0.61
C LEU A 226 12.23 12.01 -1.86
N ARG A 227 11.22 12.53 -2.55
CA ARG A 227 11.45 13.37 -3.74
C ARG A 227 12.20 14.65 -3.41
N ALA A 228 11.88 15.31 -2.30
CA ALA A 228 12.60 16.49 -1.86
C ALA A 228 14.08 16.18 -1.60
N ILE A 229 14.39 15.05 -0.98
CA ILE A 229 15.77 14.59 -0.75
C ILE A 229 16.50 14.34 -2.08
N ALA A 230 15.84 13.66 -3.04
CA ALA A 230 16.41 13.43 -4.37
C ALA A 230 16.74 14.74 -5.11
N ASP A 231 15.91 15.77 -4.94
CA ASP A 231 16.09 17.08 -5.53
C ASP A 231 17.03 17.99 -4.70
N GLY A 232 17.59 17.53 -3.58
CA GLY A 232 18.44 18.32 -2.68
C GLY A 232 17.71 19.47 -1.98
N ARG A 233 16.40 19.34 -1.79
CA ARG A 233 15.53 20.33 -1.14
C ARG A 233 15.25 19.97 0.32
N SER A 234 14.80 20.94 1.10
CA SER A 234 14.31 20.70 2.45
C SER A 234 13.12 19.74 2.43
N VAL A 235 13.12 18.76 3.34
CA VAL A 235 12.02 17.81 3.47
C VAL A 235 10.74 18.55 3.89
N PRO A 236 9.64 18.42 3.12
CA PRO A 236 8.38 19.07 3.45
C PRO A 236 7.76 18.45 4.71
N ALA A 237 7.02 19.27 5.47
CA ALA A 237 6.27 18.79 6.62
C ALA A 237 5.22 17.74 6.20
N ARG A 238 5.03 16.74 7.07
CA ARG A 238 3.99 15.73 6.93
C ARG A 238 2.61 16.38 6.98
N GLU A 239 1.71 15.99 6.08
CA GLU A 239 0.31 16.41 6.10
C GLU A 239 -0.58 15.39 6.81
N GLY A 240 -1.48 15.87 7.68
CA GLY A 240 -2.45 15.03 8.37
C GLY A 240 -2.58 15.36 9.86
N PRO A 241 -3.38 14.59 10.61
CA PRO A 241 -3.44 14.73 12.06
C PRO A 241 -2.06 14.47 12.67
N PRO A 242 -1.75 15.04 13.84
CA PRO A 242 -0.48 14.79 14.50
C PRO A 242 -0.26 13.29 14.72
N LEU A 243 0.99 12.85 14.55
CA LEU A 243 1.35 11.48 14.89
C LEU A 243 1.17 11.26 16.39
N PRO A 244 0.77 10.04 16.82
CA PRO A 244 0.79 9.67 18.22
C PRO A 244 2.18 9.91 18.83
N ALA A 245 2.24 10.34 20.09
CA ALA A 245 3.49 10.72 20.74
C ALA A 245 4.53 9.58 20.66
N VAL A 246 5.71 9.91 20.13
CA VAL A 246 6.87 9.00 20.06
C VAL A 246 7.38 8.78 21.49
N GLY A 247 6.83 7.79 22.17
CA GLY A 247 7.21 7.45 23.56
C GLY A 247 6.56 6.19 24.12
N LEU A 248 5.74 5.49 23.33
CA LEU A 248 5.06 4.26 23.76
C LEU A 248 5.49 3.02 22.97
N ASP A 249 6.45 3.15 22.05
CA ASP A 249 6.98 2.02 21.28
C ASP A 249 8.27 1.47 21.91
N PRO A 250 8.23 0.29 22.58
CA PRO A 250 9.40 -0.33 23.18
C PRO A 250 10.43 -0.84 22.16
N GLN A 251 10.17 -0.78 20.85
CA GLN A 251 11.14 -1.17 19.81
C GLN A 251 12.13 -0.05 19.45
N ARG A 252 11.89 1.19 19.91
CA ARG A 252 12.89 2.25 19.93
C ARG A 252 13.58 2.29 21.28
N GLY A 253 14.45 1.30 21.52
CA GLY A 253 15.56 1.49 22.46
C GLY A 253 16.50 2.55 21.88
N GLY A 254 16.87 3.54 22.69
CA GLY A 254 17.72 4.66 22.28
C GLY A 254 19.18 4.31 22.02
#